data_AF-A0A847Y0P6-F1
#
_entry.id   AF-A0A847Y0P6-F1
#
_cell.length_a   1.000
_cell.length_b   1.000
_cell.length_c   1.000
_cell.angle_alpha   90.00
_cell.angle_beta   90.00
_cell.angle_gamma   90.00
#
_symmetry.space_group_name_H-M   'P 1'
#
loop_
_entity.id
_entity.type
_entity.pdbx_description
1 polymer ?
#
loop_
_entity_poly.entity_id
_entity_poly.type
_entity_poly.pdbx_seq_one_letter_code
_entity_poly.pdbx_strand_id
1 'polypeptide(L)'
;MFSARLAKLLNAIKENGFDGAILNPGASMTYLTGLSFHLMERPVVLFVIPDEKPILILPELEKAKLDACPVEFSAHFFGDNPAERGSIFKNALRGLNLNGKRFAVESTRLRFLEMEYVKATAPQLNLMDGSPVFDTLRLNKDPREVEFMRKAAIIAQQAFNRLLPEIQVGKTEHELANRLTALLLECGSDPELPFQVIFSSGPNSANPHAVPSERKLEQGDLVVVDWGASFQGYASDLTRTLILGSPTNEQKAIAGS
;
A
#
# COMPACT_ATOMS: atom_id res chain seq x y z
N MET A 1 8.94 -18.81 2.45
CA MET A 1 8.86 -17.35 2.72
C MET A 1 7.50 -17.00 3.33
N PHE A 2 6.41 -17.14 2.58
CA PHE A 2 5.05 -16.84 3.05
C PHE A 2 4.62 -17.64 4.29
N SER A 3 4.95 -18.93 4.38
CA SER A 3 4.68 -19.73 5.58
C SER A 3 5.34 -19.17 6.85
N ALA A 4 6.56 -18.63 6.74
CA ALA A 4 7.23 -17.99 7.86
C ALA A 4 6.58 -16.64 8.24
N ARG A 5 6.08 -15.89 7.25
CA ARG A 5 5.32 -14.64 7.49
C ARG A 5 3.96 -14.91 8.15
N LEU A 6 3.26 -15.95 7.72
CA LEU A 6 2.02 -16.42 8.36
C LEU A 6 2.27 -16.91 9.79
N ALA A 7 3.35 -17.67 10.03
CA ALA A 7 3.73 -18.08 11.38
C ALA A 7 4.04 -16.87 12.28
N LYS A 8 4.70 -15.84 11.74
CA LYS A 8 4.93 -14.57 12.44
C LYS A 8 3.61 -13.87 12.82
N LEU A 9 2.64 -13.83 11.90
CA LEU A 9 1.31 -13.31 12.20
C LEU A 9 0.60 -14.11 13.31
N LEU A 10 0.62 -15.44 13.23
CA LEU A 10 0.01 -16.30 14.24
C LEU A 10 0.64 -16.12 15.64
N ASN A 11 1.95 -15.97 15.71
CA ASN A 11 2.64 -15.63 16.96
C ASN A 11 2.21 -14.26 17.48
N ALA A 12 2.17 -13.23 16.61
CA ALA A 12 1.75 -11.89 17.00
C ALA A 12 0.28 -11.84 17.48
N ILE A 13 -0.62 -12.61 16.86
CA ILE A 13 -2.02 -12.79 17.31
C ILE A 13 -2.02 -13.31 18.75
N LYS A 14 -1.28 -14.40 19.02
CA LYS A 14 -1.22 -15.02 20.35
C LYS A 14 -0.59 -14.12 21.40
N GLU A 15 0.54 -13.50 21.10
CA GLU A 15 1.28 -12.62 22.02
C GLU A 15 0.46 -11.39 22.45
N ASN A 16 -0.41 -10.90 21.57
CA ASN A 16 -1.26 -9.75 21.85
C ASN A 16 -2.67 -10.12 22.36
N GLY A 17 -2.92 -11.40 22.66
CA GLY A 17 -4.19 -11.86 23.25
C GLY A 17 -5.39 -11.80 22.29
N PHE A 18 -5.15 -11.96 20.99
CA PHE A 18 -6.19 -12.10 19.97
C PHE A 18 -6.47 -13.57 19.67
N ASP A 19 -7.68 -13.85 19.19
CA ASP A 19 -8.11 -15.19 18.75
C ASP A 19 -7.95 -15.37 17.23
N GLY A 20 -7.66 -14.31 16.49
CA GLY A 20 -7.47 -14.36 15.04
C GLY A 20 -7.28 -12.98 14.43
N ALA A 21 -7.14 -12.93 13.11
CA ALA A 21 -7.04 -11.71 12.32
C ALA A 21 -7.95 -11.77 11.09
N ILE A 22 -8.50 -10.62 10.69
CA ILE A 22 -9.21 -10.44 9.43
C ILE A 22 -8.47 -9.40 8.59
N LEU A 23 -8.18 -9.76 7.34
CA LEU A 23 -7.55 -8.88 6.37
C LEU A 23 -8.43 -8.75 5.13
N ASN A 24 -8.47 -7.56 4.55
CA ASN A 24 -8.97 -7.29 3.20
C ASN A 24 -7.78 -6.95 2.27
N PRO A 25 -7.99 -6.73 0.96
CA PRO A 25 -6.91 -6.46 0.02
C PRO A 25 -6.00 -5.31 0.45
N GLY A 26 -4.70 -5.58 0.52
CA GLY A 26 -3.71 -4.60 0.94
C GLY A 26 -2.31 -5.15 1.13
N ALA A 27 -1.41 -4.26 1.53
CA ALA A 27 0.00 -4.58 1.67
C ALA A 27 0.25 -5.74 2.67
N SER A 28 -0.53 -5.85 3.74
CA SER A 28 -0.44 -6.96 4.70
C SER A 28 -0.88 -8.28 4.07
N MET A 29 -1.98 -8.31 3.30
CA MET A 29 -2.39 -9.50 2.55
C MET A 29 -1.33 -9.90 1.52
N THR A 30 -0.85 -8.97 0.69
CA THR A 30 0.22 -9.22 -0.30
C THR A 30 1.49 -9.72 0.37
N TYR A 31 1.89 -9.13 1.50
CA TYR A 31 3.06 -9.56 2.26
C TYR A 31 2.93 -11.01 2.75
N LEU A 32 1.76 -11.38 3.28
CA LEU A 32 1.52 -12.69 3.87
C LEU A 32 1.32 -13.79 2.84
N THR A 33 0.74 -13.49 1.68
CA THR A 33 0.27 -14.51 0.72
C THR A 33 0.83 -14.37 -0.68
N GLY A 34 1.34 -13.18 -1.05
CA GLY A 34 1.68 -12.83 -2.42
C GLY A 34 0.47 -12.49 -3.29
N LEU A 35 -0.76 -12.62 -2.79
CA LEU A 35 -1.96 -12.26 -3.52
C LEU A 35 -2.19 -10.75 -3.47
N SER A 36 -2.47 -10.16 -4.63
CA SER A 36 -2.87 -8.77 -4.76
C SER A 36 -4.25 -8.66 -5.40
N PHE A 37 -5.10 -7.85 -4.80
CA PHE A 37 -6.45 -7.56 -5.29
C PHE A 37 -6.71 -6.07 -5.18
N HIS A 38 -7.54 -5.54 -6.07
CA HIS A 38 -8.04 -4.19 -5.94
C HIS A 38 -9.17 -4.16 -4.92
N LEU A 39 -9.17 -3.12 -4.08
CA LEU A 39 -10.20 -2.91 -3.08
C LEU A 39 -11.42 -2.26 -3.74
N MET A 40 -12.33 -3.08 -4.28
CA MET A 40 -13.50 -2.64 -5.07
C MET A 40 -14.84 -3.02 -4.42
N GLU A 41 -15.95 -3.06 -5.15
CA GLU A 41 -17.30 -3.36 -4.64
C GLU A 41 -17.53 -4.83 -4.26
N ARG A 42 -16.66 -5.73 -4.72
CA ARG A 42 -16.70 -7.15 -4.36
C ARG A 42 -15.71 -7.40 -3.22
N PRO A 43 -16.18 -7.87 -2.04
CA PRO A 43 -15.30 -8.07 -0.90
C PRO A 43 -14.35 -9.25 -1.13
N VAL A 44 -13.09 -9.08 -0.76
CA VAL A 44 -12.16 -10.18 -0.55
C VAL A 44 -11.78 -10.16 0.92
N VAL A 45 -11.94 -11.28 1.61
CA VAL A 45 -11.74 -11.35 3.06
C VAL A 45 -10.93 -12.58 3.41
N LEU A 46 -9.81 -12.38 4.08
CA LEU A 46 -8.94 -13.42 4.60
C LEU A 46 -9.07 -13.49 6.12
N PHE A 47 -9.45 -14.64 6.64
CA PHE A 47 -9.39 -14.96 8.06
C PHE A 47 -8.14 -15.79 8.33
N VAL A 48 -7.37 -15.38 9.34
CA VAL A 48 -6.24 -16.13 9.87
C VAL A 48 -6.53 -16.45 11.33
N ILE A 49 -6.70 -17.73 11.63
CA ILE A 49 -7.08 -18.22 12.97
C ILE A 49 -6.02 -19.26 13.37
N PRO A 50 -5.52 -19.24 14.63
CA PRO A 50 -4.62 -20.27 15.12
C PRO A 50 -5.19 -21.68 14.90
N ASP A 51 -4.32 -22.61 14.51
CA ASP A 51 -4.62 -24.02 14.25
C ASP A 51 -5.62 -24.31 13.09
N GLU A 52 -6.09 -23.27 12.39
CA GLU A 52 -6.96 -23.40 11.23
C GLU A 52 -6.21 -23.08 9.93
N LYS A 53 -6.65 -23.70 8.83
CA LYS A 53 -6.19 -23.31 7.49
C LYS A 53 -6.71 -21.89 7.19
N PRO A 54 -5.89 -20.96 6.65
CA PRO A 54 -6.37 -19.62 6.32
C PRO A 54 -7.60 -19.66 5.41
N ILE A 55 -8.66 -18.95 5.80
CA ILE A 55 -9.95 -18.99 5.09
C ILE A 55 -10.05 -17.76 4.22
N LEU A 56 -10.17 -17.94 2.90
CA LEU A 56 -10.23 -16.86 1.94
C LEU A 56 -11.60 -16.85 1.26
N ILE A 57 -12.33 -15.74 1.39
CA ILE A 57 -13.62 -15.53 0.72
C ILE A 57 -13.39 -14.50 -0.39
N LEU A 58 -13.72 -14.84 -1.63
CA LEU A 58 -13.43 -13.99 -2.79
C LEU A 58 -14.37 -14.24 -3.98
N PRO A 59 -14.43 -13.33 -4.97
CA PRO A 59 -15.19 -13.55 -6.20
C PRO A 59 -14.66 -14.75 -7.00
N GLU A 60 -15.55 -15.47 -7.67
CA GLU A 60 -15.16 -16.59 -8.55
C GLU A 60 -14.21 -16.15 -9.68
N LEU A 61 -14.36 -14.93 -10.20
CA LEU A 61 -13.49 -14.35 -11.23
C LEU A 61 -12.02 -14.22 -10.80
N GLU A 62 -11.77 -14.20 -9.48
CA GLU A 62 -10.43 -14.07 -8.91
C GLU A 62 -9.78 -15.44 -8.61
N LYS A 63 -10.48 -16.55 -8.88
CA LYS A 63 -10.04 -17.91 -8.57
C LYS A 63 -8.69 -18.27 -9.18
N ALA A 64 -8.44 -17.86 -10.42
CA ALA A 64 -7.19 -18.15 -11.11
C ALA A 64 -5.94 -17.57 -10.40
N LYS A 65 -6.10 -16.54 -9.55
CA LYS A 65 -4.98 -16.01 -8.77
C LYS A 65 -4.48 -16.98 -7.70
N LEU A 66 -5.31 -17.94 -7.26
CA LEU A 66 -4.87 -18.95 -6.29
C LEU A 66 -3.91 -19.97 -6.91
N ASP A 67 -3.95 -20.21 -8.22
CA ASP A 67 -3.15 -21.26 -8.87
C ASP A 67 -1.64 -21.01 -8.75
N ALA A 68 -1.24 -19.74 -8.74
CA ALA A 68 0.15 -19.31 -8.55
C ALA A 68 0.49 -19.01 -7.08
N CYS A 69 -0.47 -19.11 -6.16
CA CYS A 69 -0.25 -18.76 -4.77
C CYS A 69 0.36 -19.94 -4.00
N PRO A 70 1.52 -19.75 -3.34
CA PRO A 70 2.16 -20.81 -2.56
C PRO A 70 1.51 -21.04 -1.19
N VAL A 71 0.54 -20.22 -0.80
CA VAL A 71 -0.23 -20.41 0.44
C VAL A 71 -1.47 -21.21 0.12
N GLU A 72 -1.72 -22.25 0.91
CA GLU A 72 -2.96 -23.00 0.77
C GLU A 72 -4.08 -22.39 1.62
N PHE A 73 -5.25 -22.22 1.01
CA PHE A 73 -6.44 -21.67 1.67
C PHE A 73 -7.57 -22.68 1.75
N SER A 74 -8.46 -22.50 2.73
CA SER A 74 -9.86 -22.89 2.59
C SER A 74 -10.59 -21.79 1.82
N ALA A 75 -10.59 -21.88 0.48
CA ALA A 75 -11.15 -20.85 -0.38
C ALA A 75 -12.66 -21.04 -0.61
N HIS A 76 -13.42 -19.96 -0.50
CA HIS A 76 -14.88 -19.90 -0.70
C HIS A 76 -15.23 -18.83 -1.73
N PHE A 77 -15.96 -19.21 -2.76
CA PHE A 77 -16.22 -18.35 -3.92
C PHE A 77 -17.67 -17.89 -3.96
N PHE A 78 -17.88 -16.67 -4.43
CA PHE A 78 -19.22 -16.14 -4.74
C PHE A 78 -19.27 -15.60 -6.18
N GLY A 79 -20.42 -15.77 -6.82
CA GLY A 79 -20.72 -15.18 -8.13
C GLY A 79 -21.17 -13.71 -8.02
N ASP A 80 -21.62 -13.13 -9.13
CA ASP A 80 -21.94 -11.69 -9.15
C ASP A 80 -23.20 -11.32 -8.36
N ASN A 81 -24.13 -12.26 -8.13
CA ASN A 81 -25.37 -12.04 -7.40
C ASN A 81 -25.11 -11.66 -5.92
N PRO A 82 -25.37 -10.42 -5.49
CA PRO A 82 -25.11 -9.99 -4.12
C PRO A 82 -25.93 -10.75 -3.06
N ALA A 83 -27.11 -11.26 -3.43
CA ALA A 83 -27.99 -11.99 -2.51
C ALA A 83 -27.38 -13.30 -2.02
N GLU A 84 -26.46 -13.89 -2.78
CA GLU A 84 -25.80 -15.16 -2.43
C GLU A 84 -24.58 -14.96 -1.53
N ARG A 85 -23.96 -13.77 -1.54
CA ARG A 85 -22.70 -13.53 -0.83
C ARG A 85 -22.79 -13.81 0.67
N GLY A 86 -23.91 -13.42 1.29
CA GLY A 86 -24.13 -13.68 2.71
C GLY A 86 -24.17 -15.17 3.08
N SER A 87 -24.68 -16.03 2.19
CA SER A 87 -24.67 -17.49 2.44
C SER A 87 -23.27 -18.08 2.30
N ILE A 88 -22.45 -17.55 1.38
CA ILE A 88 -21.05 -17.95 1.21
C ILE A 88 -20.23 -17.59 2.46
N PHE A 89 -20.40 -16.40 3.03
CA PHE A 89 -19.76 -16.04 4.31
C PHE A 89 -20.18 -16.98 5.45
N LYS A 90 -21.49 -17.27 5.56
CA LYS A 90 -22.01 -18.21 6.57
C LYS A 90 -21.42 -19.61 6.41
N ASN A 91 -21.30 -20.10 5.18
CA ASN A 91 -20.71 -21.41 4.90
C ASN A 91 -19.21 -21.43 5.20
N ALA A 92 -18.49 -20.35 4.84
CA ALA A 92 -17.05 -20.23 5.07
C ALA A 92 -16.66 -20.26 6.54
N LEU A 93 -17.51 -19.68 7.40
CA LEU A 93 -17.26 -19.60 8.85
C LEU A 93 -18.01 -20.69 9.64
N ARG A 94 -18.62 -21.66 8.96
CA ARG A 94 -19.44 -22.70 9.58
C ARG A 94 -18.56 -23.62 10.44
N GLY A 95 -18.98 -23.83 11.69
CA GLY A 95 -18.27 -24.71 12.63
C GLY A 95 -17.17 -24.02 13.45
N LEU A 96 -16.85 -22.76 13.15
CA LEU A 96 -15.90 -21.97 13.92
C LEU A 96 -16.58 -21.40 15.18
N ASN A 97 -15.92 -21.51 16.33
CA ASN A 97 -16.38 -20.92 17.58
C ASN A 97 -15.96 -19.44 17.69
N LEU A 98 -16.68 -18.55 16.99
CA LEU A 98 -16.36 -17.13 16.87
C LEU A 98 -17.02 -16.22 17.92
N ASN A 99 -17.99 -16.73 18.69
CA ASN A 99 -18.75 -15.90 19.62
C ASN A 99 -17.87 -15.36 20.76
N GLY A 100 -17.88 -14.04 20.96
CA GLY A 100 -17.09 -13.36 21.99
C GLY A 100 -15.59 -13.27 21.69
N LYS A 101 -15.12 -13.87 20.58
CA LYS A 101 -13.71 -13.89 20.18
C LYS A 101 -13.23 -12.52 19.74
N ARG A 102 -11.94 -12.25 19.93
CA ARG A 102 -11.28 -10.98 19.62
C ARG A 102 -10.43 -11.13 18.37
N PHE A 103 -10.83 -10.47 17.29
CA PHE A 103 -10.11 -10.51 16.02
C PHE A 103 -9.45 -9.17 15.73
N ALA A 104 -8.17 -9.24 15.38
CA ALA A 104 -7.36 -8.12 14.96
C ALA A 104 -7.75 -7.70 13.53
N VAL A 105 -7.99 -6.41 13.33
CA VAL A 105 -8.24 -5.83 12.00
C VAL A 105 -7.35 -4.62 11.77
N GLU A 106 -6.96 -4.37 10.52
CA GLU A 106 -6.23 -3.14 10.17
C GLU A 106 -7.19 -1.95 10.26
N SER A 107 -7.04 -1.14 11.32
CA SER A 107 -7.96 -0.04 11.68
C SER A 107 -8.11 1.02 10.59
N THR A 108 -7.07 1.20 9.77
CA THR A 108 -7.04 2.16 8.65
C THR A 108 -7.44 1.56 7.31
N ARG A 109 -7.80 0.27 7.25
CA ARG A 109 -7.99 -0.43 5.98
C ARG A 109 -9.24 -1.29 5.87
N LEU A 110 -9.69 -1.94 6.95
CA LEU A 110 -10.92 -2.71 6.91
C LEU A 110 -12.11 -1.77 6.65
N ARG A 111 -12.85 -1.98 5.57
CA ARG A 111 -13.97 -1.10 5.21
C ARG A 111 -15.26 -1.57 5.87
N PHE A 112 -16.21 -0.64 5.96
CA PHE A 112 -17.58 -0.91 6.37
C PHE A 112 -18.20 -2.10 5.61
N LEU A 113 -17.94 -2.22 4.30
CA LEU A 113 -18.44 -3.33 3.48
C LEU A 113 -18.04 -4.71 4.03
N GLU A 114 -16.74 -4.92 4.28
CA GLU A 114 -16.26 -6.20 4.82
C GLU A 114 -16.80 -6.42 6.24
N MET A 115 -16.82 -5.37 7.06
CA MET A 115 -17.35 -5.42 8.42
C MET A 115 -18.81 -5.88 8.46
N GLU A 116 -19.65 -5.38 7.55
CA GLU A 116 -21.07 -5.76 7.47
C GLU A 116 -21.25 -7.25 7.18
N TYR A 117 -20.51 -7.82 6.20
CA TYR A 117 -20.59 -9.26 5.92
C TYR A 117 -20.10 -10.11 7.09
N VAL A 118 -19.02 -9.68 7.75
CA VAL A 118 -18.48 -10.35 8.94
C VAL A 118 -19.51 -10.31 10.07
N LYS A 119 -20.07 -9.13 10.39
CA LYS A 119 -21.02 -8.94 11.49
C LYS A 119 -22.38 -9.58 11.24
N ALA A 120 -22.87 -9.59 10.00
CA ALA A 120 -24.09 -10.30 9.63
C ALA A 120 -23.94 -11.83 9.80
N THR A 121 -22.71 -12.34 9.73
CA THR A 121 -22.40 -13.78 9.88
C THR A 121 -22.05 -14.16 11.31
N ALA A 122 -21.26 -13.34 12.00
CA ALA A 122 -20.81 -13.54 13.38
C ALA A 122 -21.06 -12.26 14.21
N PRO A 123 -22.30 -11.99 14.64
CA PRO A 123 -22.67 -10.73 15.30
C PRO A 123 -21.89 -10.47 16.60
N GLN A 124 -21.55 -11.54 17.32
CA GLN A 124 -20.84 -11.49 18.61
C GLN A 124 -19.30 -11.51 18.47
N LEU A 125 -18.77 -11.46 17.25
CA LEU A 125 -17.32 -11.38 17.01
C LEU A 125 -16.82 -9.97 17.33
N ASN A 126 -15.82 -9.83 18.20
CA ASN A 126 -15.24 -8.53 18.55
C ASN A 126 -14.13 -8.17 17.56
N LEU A 127 -14.40 -7.21 16.67
CA LEU A 127 -13.37 -6.62 15.79
C LEU A 127 -12.67 -5.52 16.57
N MET A 128 -11.36 -5.63 16.72
CA MET A 128 -10.56 -4.70 17.51
C MET A 128 -9.36 -4.19 16.71
N ASP A 129 -8.85 -3.02 17.08
CA ASP A 129 -7.64 -2.45 16.49
C ASP A 129 -6.47 -3.45 16.59
N GLY A 130 -6.04 -3.94 15.42
CA GLY A 130 -4.99 -4.92 15.27
C GLY A 130 -3.59 -4.32 15.13
N SER A 131 -3.41 -3.00 15.29
CA SER A 131 -2.09 -2.35 15.13
C SER A 131 -0.95 -3.09 15.87
N PRO A 132 -1.12 -3.55 17.15
CA PRO A 132 -0.09 -4.34 17.83
C PRO A 132 0.31 -5.65 17.13
N VAL A 133 -0.61 -6.25 16.37
CA VAL A 133 -0.40 -7.47 15.58
C VAL A 133 0.25 -7.16 14.24
N PHE A 134 -0.23 -6.15 13.51
CA PHE A 134 0.18 -5.90 12.13
C PHE A 134 1.45 -5.06 11.99
N ASP A 135 1.68 -4.08 12.86
CA ASP A 135 2.79 -3.13 12.73
C ASP A 135 4.16 -3.82 12.83
N THR A 136 4.24 -4.87 13.65
CA THR A 136 5.47 -5.64 13.87
C THR A 136 5.81 -6.58 12.71
N LEU A 137 4.84 -6.90 11.83
CA LEU A 137 5.02 -7.85 10.73
C LEU A 137 6.05 -7.36 9.73
N ARG A 138 5.97 -6.08 9.37
CA ARG A 138 6.75 -5.45 8.29
C ARG A 138 7.76 -4.42 8.79
N LEU A 139 7.94 -4.30 10.12
CA LEU A 139 8.92 -3.39 10.71
C LEU A 139 10.34 -3.77 10.29
N ASN A 140 10.71 -5.04 10.51
CA ASN A 140 12.01 -5.60 10.12
C ASN A 140 11.93 -6.26 8.75
N LYS A 141 12.68 -5.72 7.79
CA LYS A 141 12.72 -6.19 6.40
C LYS A 141 13.73 -7.33 6.26
N ASP A 142 13.35 -8.36 5.53
CA ASP A 142 14.29 -9.39 5.10
C ASP A 142 15.24 -8.87 4.00
N PRO A 143 16.39 -9.53 3.76
CA PRO A 143 17.38 -9.05 2.79
C PRO A 143 16.85 -8.79 1.37
N ARG A 144 15.85 -9.56 0.91
CA ARG A 144 15.23 -9.37 -0.42
C ARG A 144 14.33 -8.14 -0.43
N GLU A 145 13.58 -7.91 0.64
CA GLU A 145 12.77 -6.69 0.78
C GLU A 145 13.65 -5.44 0.72
N VAL A 146 14.81 -5.46 1.38
CA VAL A 146 15.78 -4.36 1.32
C VAL A 146 16.35 -4.20 -0.09
N GLU A 147 16.64 -5.29 -0.79
CA GLU A 147 17.08 -5.24 -2.19
C GLU A 147 16.02 -4.61 -3.11
N PHE A 148 14.75 -4.96 -2.94
CA PHE A 148 13.64 -4.36 -3.69
C PHE A 148 13.50 -2.85 -3.40
N MET A 149 13.60 -2.44 -2.13
CA MET A 149 13.61 -1.02 -1.77
C MET A 149 14.79 -0.26 -2.39
N ARG A 150 15.99 -0.86 -2.40
CA ARG A 150 17.17 -0.27 -3.08
C ARG A 150 16.93 -0.13 -4.58
N LYS A 151 16.33 -1.14 -5.21
CA LYS A 151 16.03 -1.10 -6.64
C LYS A 151 15.02 0.00 -6.98
N ALA A 152 13.96 0.13 -6.17
CA ALA A 152 13.00 1.23 -6.28
C ALA A 152 13.71 2.60 -6.18
N ALA A 153 14.59 2.78 -5.20
CA ALA A 153 15.34 4.04 -5.05
C ALA A 153 16.27 4.32 -6.24
N ILE A 154 16.88 3.31 -6.86
CA ILE A 154 17.70 3.47 -8.07
C ILE A 154 16.83 3.92 -9.25
N ILE A 155 15.66 3.30 -9.44
CA ILE A 155 14.70 3.68 -10.49
C ILE A 155 14.28 5.14 -10.33
N ALA A 156 13.90 5.54 -9.11
CA ALA A 156 13.50 6.91 -8.80
C ALA A 156 14.61 7.93 -9.09
N GLN A 157 15.86 7.62 -8.74
CA GLN A 157 17.02 8.47 -9.05
C GLN A 157 17.26 8.59 -10.56
N GLN A 158 17.19 7.47 -11.29
CA GLN A 158 17.38 7.46 -12.75
C GLN A 158 16.31 8.31 -13.45
N ALA A 159 15.05 8.20 -13.04
CA ALA A 159 13.95 9.00 -13.59
C ALA A 159 14.18 10.50 -13.35
N PHE A 160 14.55 10.90 -12.12
CA PHE A 160 14.81 12.31 -11.82
C PHE A 160 16.04 12.87 -12.56
N ASN A 161 17.12 12.08 -12.68
CA ASN A 161 18.30 12.49 -13.45
C ASN A 161 17.97 12.73 -14.93
N ARG A 162 17.01 11.98 -15.50
CA ARG A 162 16.50 12.19 -16.86
C ARG A 162 15.62 13.43 -16.97
N LEU A 163 14.86 13.77 -15.92
CA LEU A 163 14.03 14.97 -15.87
C LEU A 163 14.85 16.25 -15.68
N LEU A 164 15.95 16.19 -14.93
CA LEU A 164 16.71 17.37 -14.49
C LEU A 164 17.03 18.38 -15.61
N PRO A 165 17.42 17.97 -16.84
CA PRO A 165 17.65 18.89 -17.96
C PRO A 165 16.38 19.56 -18.51
N GLU A 166 15.19 19.01 -18.24
CA GLU A 166 13.90 19.54 -18.68
C GLU A 166 13.36 20.63 -17.73
N ILE A 167 13.88 20.72 -16.50
CA ILE A 167 13.47 21.68 -15.47
C ILE A 167 14.04 23.07 -15.81
N GLN A 168 13.19 23.95 -16.34
CA GLN A 168 13.57 25.29 -16.78
C GLN A 168 12.42 26.29 -16.63
N VAL A 169 12.77 27.59 -16.64
CA VAL A 169 11.80 28.70 -16.60
C VAL A 169 10.75 28.55 -17.70
N GLY A 170 9.49 28.82 -17.35
CA GLY A 170 8.35 28.79 -18.27
C GLY A 170 7.64 27.43 -18.39
N LYS A 171 8.24 26.33 -17.93
CA LYS A 171 7.56 25.04 -17.76
C LYS A 171 6.60 25.08 -16.59
N THR A 172 5.47 24.37 -16.66
CA THR A 172 4.56 24.28 -15.52
C THR A 172 4.96 23.17 -14.55
N GLU A 173 4.56 23.31 -13.29
CA GLU A 173 4.71 22.25 -12.29
C GLU A 173 4.04 20.94 -12.76
N HIS A 174 2.84 21.07 -13.32
CA HIS A 174 2.05 19.93 -13.83
C HIS A 174 2.75 19.21 -15.00
N GLU A 175 3.31 19.95 -15.97
CA GLU A 175 4.08 19.37 -17.08
C GLU A 175 5.24 18.51 -16.57
N LEU A 176 6.00 19.03 -15.61
CA LEU A 176 7.19 18.36 -15.06
C LEU A 176 6.81 17.16 -14.16
N ALA A 177 5.74 17.26 -13.39
CA ALA A 177 5.23 16.15 -12.57
C ALA A 177 4.75 14.97 -13.43
N ASN A 178 3.99 15.26 -14.51
CA ASN A 178 3.54 14.24 -15.46
C ASN A 178 4.73 13.61 -16.19
N ARG A 179 5.71 14.44 -16.58
CA ARG A 179 6.92 13.93 -17.21
C ARG A 179 7.71 13.00 -16.30
N LEU A 180 7.87 13.36 -15.01
CA LEU A 180 8.53 12.50 -14.03
C LEU A 180 7.80 11.18 -13.83
N THR A 181 6.47 11.23 -13.76
CA THR A 181 5.61 10.03 -13.67
C THR A 181 5.85 9.08 -14.84
N ALA A 182 5.89 9.59 -16.07
CA ALA A 182 6.21 8.79 -17.25
C ALA A 182 7.63 8.20 -17.18
N LEU A 183 8.61 9.01 -16.78
CA LEU A 183 10.01 8.56 -16.64
C LEU A 183 10.18 7.46 -15.59
N LEU A 184 9.41 7.49 -14.50
CA LEU A 184 9.42 6.43 -13.48
C LEU A 184 9.01 5.08 -14.08
N LEU A 185 7.94 5.06 -14.87
CA LEU A 185 7.46 3.85 -15.55
C LEU A 185 8.48 3.39 -16.61
N GLU A 186 9.01 4.32 -17.41
CA GLU A 186 10.04 4.00 -18.42
C GLU A 186 11.32 3.42 -17.79
N CYS A 187 11.69 3.85 -16.58
CA CYS A 187 12.85 3.34 -15.86
C CYS A 187 12.60 2.01 -15.13
N GLY A 188 11.38 1.47 -15.20
CA GLY A 188 11.01 0.16 -14.67
C GLY A 188 10.35 0.16 -13.30
N SER A 189 9.71 1.26 -12.90
CA SER A 189 8.81 1.27 -11.75
C SER A 189 7.61 0.36 -12.02
N ASP A 190 7.09 -0.28 -10.96
CA ASP A 190 5.75 -0.87 -11.01
C ASP A 190 4.72 0.23 -11.37
N PRO A 191 3.60 -0.14 -12.02
CA PRO A 191 2.57 0.82 -12.41
C PRO A 191 1.92 1.56 -11.24
N GLU A 192 1.81 0.89 -10.08
CA GLU A 192 1.32 1.49 -8.84
C GLU A 192 2.46 2.24 -8.16
N LEU A 193 2.48 3.56 -8.34
CA LEU A 193 3.43 4.45 -7.68
C LEU A 193 3.11 4.58 -6.18
N PRO A 194 4.12 4.84 -5.32
CA PRO A 194 3.90 4.93 -3.88
C PRO A 194 3.03 6.12 -3.47
N PHE A 195 3.11 7.22 -4.23
CA PHE A 195 2.29 8.42 -4.11
C PHE A 195 2.38 9.23 -5.41
N GLN A 196 1.52 10.24 -5.57
CA GLN A 196 1.57 11.15 -6.71
C GLN A 196 2.78 12.08 -6.58
N VAL A 197 3.51 12.29 -7.69
CA VAL A 197 4.64 13.21 -7.73
C VAL A 197 4.21 14.60 -7.25
N ILE A 198 4.91 15.12 -6.24
CA ILE A 198 4.80 16.52 -5.83
C ILE A 198 5.88 17.28 -6.58
N PHE A 199 5.47 18.33 -7.29
CA PHE A 199 6.37 19.25 -7.96
C PHE A 199 5.81 20.65 -7.68
N SER A 200 6.55 21.44 -6.91
CA SER A 200 6.09 22.76 -6.46
C SER A 200 7.22 23.78 -6.56
N SER A 201 6.85 25.01 -6.89
CA SER A 201 7.81 26.06 -7.23
C SER A 201 7.43 27.41 -6.61
N GLY A 202 8.43 28.22 -6.29
CA GLY A 202 8.24 29.56 -5.73
C GLY A 202 7.39 29.50 -4.44
N PRO A 203 6.31 30.30 -4.32
CA PRO A 203 5.45 30.27 -3.14
C PRO A 203 4.82 28.90 -2.83
N ASN A 204 4.58 28.07 -3.86
CA ASN A 204 3.98 26.73 -3.66
C ASN A 204 4.93 25.78 -2.91
N SER A 205 6.23 26.03 -2.95
CA SER A 205 7.24 25.19 -2.27
C SER A 205 7.14 25.21 -0.74
N ALA A 206 6.39 26.14 -0.17
CA ALA A 206 6.10 26.18 1.27
C ALA A 206 4.94 25.24 1.68
N ASN A 207 4.18 24.67 0.74
CA ASN A 207 3.10 23.73 1.02
C ASN A 207 3.60 22.27 0.87
N PRO A 208 3.73 21.50 1.96
CA PRO A 208 4.30 20.14 1.93
C PRO A 208 3.45 19.12 1.17
N HIS A 209 2.18 19.43 0.90
CA HIS A 209 1.27 18.59 0.12
C HIS A 209 0.73 19.35 -1.09
N ALA A 210 1.58 20.20 -1.68
CA ALA A 210 1.25 20.91 -2.91
C ALA A 210 0.84 19.93 -4.01
N VAL A 211 -0.30 20.20 -4.64
CA VAL A 211 -0.68 19.53 -5.89
C VAL A 211 -0.04 20.33 -7.03
N PRO A 212 0.72 19.71 -7.94
CA PRO A 212 1.31 20.41 -9.09
C PRO A 212 0.26 21.22 -9.84
N SER A 213 0.56 22.50 -10.08
CA SER A 213 -0.39 23.44 -10.69
C SER A 213 0.04 23.89 -12.09
N GLU A 214 -0.77 24.75 -12.71
CA GLU A 214 -0.41 25.44 -13.96
C GLU A 214 0.58 26.61 -13.75
N ARG A 215 1.08 26.80 -12.51
CA ARG A 215 2.13 27.79 -12.24
C ARG A 215 3.36 27.46 -13.08
N LYS A 216 3.85 28.47 -13.80
CA LYS A 216 5.11 28.40 -14.53
C LYS A 216 6.27 28.66 -13.59
N LEU A 217 7.35 27.91 -13.77
CA LEU A 217 8.62 28.14 -13.12
C LEU A 217 9.19 29.50 -13.53
N GLU A 218 9.69 30.26 -12.57
CA GLU A 218 10.28 31.59 -12.73
C GLU A 218 11.74 31.62 -12.27
N GLN A 219 12.49 32.59 -12.78
CA GLN A 219 13.88 32.80 -12.37
C GLN A 219 13.96 33.12 -10.86
N GLY A 220 14.78 32.38 -10.12
CA GLY A 220 14.96 32.54 -8.68
C GLY A 220 14.05 31.65 -7.82
N ASP A 221 13.14 30.89 -8.42
CA ASP A 221 12.28 29.96 -7.67
C ASP A 221 13.08 28.91 -6.92
N LEU A 222 12.65 28.63 -5.68
CA LEU A 222 12.85 27.35 -5.04
C LEU A 222 11.89 26.34 -5.65
N VAL A 223 12.41 25.17 -6.04
CA VAL A 223 11.63 24.06 -6.60
C VAL A 223 11.77 22.87 -5.68
N VAL A 224 10.67 22.39 -5.11
CA VAL A 224 10.62 21.17 -4.30
C VAL A 224 9.97 20.07 -5.12
N VAL A 225 10.70 18.96 -5.27
CA VAL A 225 10.22 17.76 -5.96
C VAL A 225 10.24 16.61 -4.97
N ASP A 226 9.10 15.95 -4.80
CA ASP A 226 8.93 14.76 -3.96
C ASP A 226 8.36 13.63 -4.81
N TRP A 227 9.06 12.50 -4.85
CA TRP A 227 8.70 11.40 -5.73
C TRP A 227 9.22 10.05 -5.22
N GLY A 228 8.63 8.99 -5.74
CA GLY A 228 9.04 7.63 -5.44
C GLY A 228 8.74 6.69 -6.59
N ALA A 229 9.54 5.63 -6.69
CA ALA A 229 9.23 4.47 -7.53
C ALA A 229 8.78 3.29 -6.66
N SER A 230 8.10 2.34 -7.28
CA SER A 230 7.77 1.04 -6.72
C SER A 230 8.52 -0.06 -7.47
N PHE A 231 8.99 -1.09 -6.77
CA PHE A 231 9.55 -2.28 -7.39
C PHE A 231 9.17 -3.53 -6.59
N GLN A 232 8.51 -4.49 -7.23
CA GLN A 232 7.98 -5.71 -6.58
C GLN A 232 7.11 -5.39 -5.36
N GLY A 233 6.33 -4.29 -5.42
CA GLY A 233 5.48 -3.81 -4.33
C GLY A 233 6.21 -3.10 -3.18
N TYR A 234 7.51 -2.83 -3.30
CA TYR A 234 8.29 -2.04 -2.33
C TYR A 234 8.52 -0.63 -2.86
N ALA A 235 8.29 0.36 -2.00
CA ALA A 235 8.39 1.77 -2.33
C ALA A 235 9.76 2.37 -2.03
N SER A 236 10.08 3.43 -2.77
CA SER A 236 11.09 4.44 -2.41
C SER A 236 10.41 5.79 -2.26
N ASP A 237 11.07 6.71 -1.56
CA ASP A 237 10.61 8.07 -1.32
C ASP A 237 11.82 9.00 -1.28
N LEU A 238 11.84 10.00 -2.16
CA LEU A 238 12.96 10.91 -2.36
C LEU A 238 12.42 12.33 -2.56
N THR A 239 12.99 13.26 -1.78
CA THR A 239 12.76 14.69 -1.96
C THR A 239 14.05 15.40 -2.37
N ARG A 240 13.97 16.35 -3.31
CA ARG A 240 15.06 17.28 -3.62
C ARG A 240 14.54 18.71 -3.77
N THR A 241 15.35 19.65 -3.33
CA THR A 241 15.12 21.09 -3.52
C THR A 241 16.15 21.64 -4.50
N LEU A 242 15.68 22.35 -5.52
CA LEU A 242 16.49 23.02 -6.52
C LEU A 242 16.25 24.54 -6.44
N ILE A 243 17.18 25.32 -6.97
CA ILE A 243 17.02 26.76 -7.15
C ILE A 243 17.22 27.08 -8.62
N LEU A 244 16.26 27.76 -9.24
CA LEU A 244 16.37 28.19 -10.63
C LEU A 244 17.28 29.41 -10.73
N GLY A 245 18.55 29.16 -11.00
CA GLY A 245 19.61 30.17 -11.16
C GLY A 245 20.43 30.39 -9.90
N SER A 246 20.82 31.65 -9.65
CA SER A 246 21.72 31.97 -8.53
C SER A 246 20.94 32.08 -7.21
N PRO A 247 21.34 31.36 -6.16
CA PRO A 247 20.66 31.38 -4.88
C PRO A 247 20.90 32.67 -4.10
N THR A 248 19.85 33.19 -3.45
CA THR A 248 19.96 34.30 -2.48
C THR A 248 20.63 33.83 -1.18
N ASN A 249 21.09 34.78 -0.36
CA ASN A 249 21.67 34.45 0.96
C ASN A 249 20.68 33.72 1.88
N GLU A 250 19.39 34.09 1.82
CA GLU A 250 18.33 33.42 2.58
C GLU A 250 18.11 31.98 2.09
N GLN A 251 18.05 31.76 0.78
CA GLN A 251 17.90 30.42 0.22
C GLN A 251 19.07 29.49 0.58
N LYS A 252 20.31 30.01 0.58
CA LYS A 252 21.49 29.27 1.05
C LYS A 252 21.38 28.90 2.53
N ALA A 253 20.96 29.84 3.36
CA ALA A 253 20.77 29.61 4.79
C ALA A 253 19.70 28.53 5.06
N ILE A 254 18.58 28.56 4.32
CA ILE A 254 17.52 27.53 4.40
C ILE A 254 18.04 26.16 3.95
N ALA A 255 18.84 26.11 2.87
CA ALA A 255 19.40 24.87 2.35
C ALA A 255 20.53 24.28 3.24
N GLY A 256 21.01 25.03 4.24
CA GLY A 256 22.12 24.62 5.10
C GLY A 256 23.47 24.59 4.38
N SER A 257 23.63 25.38 3.32
CA SER A 257 24.81 25.46 2.45
C SER A 257 25.57 26.78 2.58
#